data_AF-A0A376BB44-F1
#
_entry.id   AF-A0A376BB44-F1
#
_cell.length_a   1.000
_cell.length_b   1.000
_cell.length_c   1.000
_cell.angle_alpha   90.00
_cell.angle_beta   90.00
_cell.angle_gamma   90.00
#
_symmetry.space_group_name_H-M   'P 1'
#
loop_
_entity.id
_entity.type
_entity.pdbx_description
1 polymer ?
#
loop_
_entity_poly.entity_id
_entity_poly.type
_entity_poly.pdbx_seq_one_letter_code
_entity_poly.pdbx_strand_id
1 'polypeptide(L)'
;MADKFPDLDSSSGVVAENEFNETDFLKREAEVLGDEFKTDQDKDILTSNISNVDAATLENQQENTNNDVQNNASSNHDDDDDDDFGDFDQNTSTTATDTDTNTHEPSQALEQWKEVRDAEIKQKDETDKQAKNNLIKEATADIDQFYEDYSKKKQVKLDETAKEAEEFSKQKEQFFTQKDTTTWDRVLQLINTDDADVIGGRDRSKFKEILLKLKGNEKAPGASGY
;
A
#
# COMPACT_ATOMS: atom_id res chain seq x y z
N MET A 1 -18.76 -3.90 18.59
CA MET A 1 -17.85 -3.99 17.43
C MET A 1 -16.40 -3.67 17.81
N ALA A 2 -16.10 -3.27 19.05
CA ALA A 2 -14.73 -3.03 19.52
C ALA A 2 -13.93 -4.32 19.83
N ASP A 3 -14.59 -5.42 20.23
CA ASP A 3 -13.90 -6.66 20.63
C ASP A 3 -13.33 -7.52 19.47
N LYS A 4 -13.26 -6.97 18.25
CA LYS A 4 -12.78 -7.69 17.05
C LYS A 4 -11.48 -7.14 16.49
N PHE A 5 -10.94 -6.10 17.13
CA PHE A 5 -9.63 -5.55 16.78
C PHE A 5 -8.69 -5.73 17.97
N PRO A 6 -7.42 -6.12 17.74
CA PRO A 6 -6.40 -6.08 18.78
C PRO A 6 -6.21 -4.65 19.27
N ASP A 7 -6.23 -4.44 20.59
CA ASP A 7 -5.96 -3.13 21.19
C ASP A 7 -4.56 -2.64 20.81
N LEU A 8 -4.49 -1.48 20.17
CA LEU A 8 -3.23 -0.86 19.72
C LEU A 8 -2.46 -0.15 20.86
N ASP A 9 -2.84 -0.32 22.13
CA ASP A 9 -2.29 0.44 23.25
C ASP A 9 -1.31 -0.36 24.13
N SER A 10 -0.65 -1.39 23.58
CA SER A 10 0.20 -2.28 24.39
C SER A 10 1.55 -2.65 23.78
N SER A 11 1.97 -2.03 22.67
CA SER A 11 3.31 -2.26 22.13
C SER A 11 4.07 -0.97 21.81
N SER A 12 4.96 -0.65 22.75
CA SER A 12 6.26 0.02 22.56
C SER A 12 6.30 1.55 22.61
N GLY A 13 6.71 2.05 23.78
CA GLY A 13 7.32 3.37 23.94
C GLY A 13 7.00 3.98 25.29
N VAL A 14 7.95 3.93 26.22
CA VAL A 14 7.85 4.55 27.56
C VAL A 14 7.55 6.05 27.39
N VAL A 15 6.31 6.47 27.59
CA VAL A 15 5.97 7.89 27.68
C VAL A 15 6.21 8.31 29.12
N ALA A 16 7.40 8.86 29.35
CA ALA A 16 7.71 9.58 30.58
C ALA A 16 6.67 10.69 30.78
N GLU A 17 6.15 10.77 32.00
CA GLU A 17 5.31 11.87 32.45
C GLU A 17 6.04 13.20 32.25
N ASN A 18 5.67 13.93 31.21
CA ASN A 18 5.96 15.35 31.06
C ASN A 18 4.72 15.99 30.42
N GLU A 19 4.30 17.13 30.95
CA GLU A 19 3.18 17.93 30.45
C GLU A 19 3.33 18.22 28.95
N PHE A 20 2.69 17.42 28.10
CA PHE A 20 2.64 17.66 26.67
C PHE A 20 1.50 18.62 26.36
N ASN A 21 1.84 19.87 26.00
CA ASN A 21 0.89 20.79 25.38
C ASN A 21 0.31 20.13 24.11
N GLU A 22 -0.95 19.69 24.16
CA GLU A 22 -1.67 19.04 23.06
C GLU A 22 -1.77 19.87 21.77
N THR A 23 -1.34 21.14 21.80
CA THR A 23 -1.44 22.09 20.69
C THR A 23 -0.21 22.14 19.78
N ASP A 24 0.88 21.42 20.08
CA ASP A 24 2.11 21.45 19.28
C ASP A 24 2.43 20.09 18.65
N PHE A 25 1.46 19.56 17.90
CA PHE A 25 1.56 18.32 17.12
C PHE A 25 2.78 18.32 16.19
N LEU A 26 3.08 19.47 15.57
CA LEU A 26 4.20 19.62 14.63
C LEU A 26 5.56 19.45 15.32
N LYS A 27 5.75 19.98 16.54
CA LYS A 27 7.00 19.74 17.28
C LYS A 27 7.14 18.28 17.71
N ARG A 28 6.05 17.64 18.14
CA ARG A 28 6.06 16.23 18.54
C ARG A 28 6.46 15.33 17.37
N GLU A 29 5.83 15.51 16.21
CA GLU A 29 6.20 14.76 15.00
C GLU A 29 7.62 15.08 14.54
N ALA A 30 8.04 16.34 14.59
CA ALA A 30 9.41 16.72 14.22
C ALA A 30 10.47 16.09 15.14
N GLU A 31 10.20 15.93 16.44
CA GLU A 31 11.12 15.27 17.36
C GLU A 31 11.15 13.76 17.16
N VAL A 32 10.01 13.14 16.84
CA VAL A 32 9.91 11.69 16.59
C VAL A 32 10.56 11.30 15.26
N LEU A 33 10.35 12.08 14.19
CA LEU A 33 10.93 11.80 12.86
C LEU A 33 12.37 12.32 12.70
N GLY A 34 12.79 13.27 13.53
CA GLY A 34 14.12 13.86 13.47
C GLY A 34 14.39 14.61 12.15
N ASP A 35 15.67 14.78 11.83
CA ASP A 35 16.12 15.53 10.65
C ASP A 35 16.25 14.64 9.39
N GLU A 36 15.76 13.40 9.40
CA GLU A 36 15.94 12.43 8.29
C GLU A 36 15.27 12.86 6.97
N PHE A 37 14.29 13.77 7.03
CA PHE A 37 13.59 14.30 5.85
C PHE A 37 14.00 15.72 5.46
N LYS A 38 14.89 16.38 6.21
CA LYS A 38 15.36 17.72 5.84
C LYS A 38 16.38 17.62 4.73
N THR A 39 16.04 18.12 3.55
CA THR A 39 16.97 18.25 2.44
C THR A 39 17.52 19.68 2.37
N ASP A 40 18.70 19.88 1.78
CA ASP A 40 19.23 21.23 1.59
C ASP A 40 18.36 22.10 0.66
N GLN A 41 17.49 21.47 -0.15
CA GLN A 41 16.51 22.13 -1.01
C GLN A 41 15.33 22.73 -0.24
N ASP A 42 15.01 22.23 0.96
CA ASP A 42 13.90 22.75 1.77
C ASP A 42 14.16 24.17 2.27
N LYS A 43 15.43 24.53 2.49
CA LYS A 43 15.83 25.89 2.88
C LYS A 43 15.55 26.89 1.76
N ASP A 44 15.76 26.48 0.50
CA ASP A 44 15.46 27.32 -0.65
C ASP A 44 13.96 27.52 -0.80
N ILE A 45 13.14 26.48 -0.55
CA ILE A 45 11.67 26.60 -0.58
C ILE A 45 11.16 27.53 0.53
N LEU A 46 11.66 27.39 1.76
CA LEU A 46 11.25 28.23 2.89
C LEU A 46 11.70 29.69 2.75
N THR A 47 12.83 29.96 2.10
CA THR A 47 13.35 31.32 1.89
C THR A 47 12.76 32.00 0.66
N SER A 48 12.41 31.24 -0.38
CA SER A 48 11.83 31.78 -1.63
C SER A 48 10.35 32.16 -1.49
N ASN A 49 9.65 31.64 -0.47
CA ASN A 49 8.19 31.62 -0.44
C ASN A 49 7.55 32.53 0.63
N ILE A 50 8.28 33.52 1.15
CA ILE A 50 7.74 34.53 2.08
C ILE A 50 7.40 35.86 1.36
N SER A 51 7.69 36.00 0.06
CA SER A 51 7.51 37.31 -0.61
C SER A 51 6.53 37.36 -1.77
N ASN A 52 6.20 36.26 -2.47
CA ASN A 52 5.28 36.37 -3.62
C ASN A 52 4.81 35.01 -4.21
N VAL A 53 3.96 34.25 -3.52
CA VAL A 53 3.28 33.10 -4.18
C VAL A 53 1.81 33.05 -3.79
N ASP A 54 0.98 33.18 -4.82
CA ASP A 54 -0.47 33.04 -4.76
C ASP A 54 -0.82 31.56 -4.55
N ALA A 55 -1.78 31.30 -3.65
CA ALA A 55 -2.09 29.96 -3.12
C ALA A 55 -2.56 28.95 -4.18
N ALA A 56 -2.92 29.40 -5.39
CA ALA A 56 -3.39 28.57 -6.49
C ALA A 56 -2.29 27.74 -7.19
N THR A 57 -1.00 28.07 -6.99
CA THR A 57 0.10 27.35 -7.68
C THR A 57 0.52 26.07 -6.95
N LEU A 58 0.15 25.92 -5.66
CA LEU A 58 0.55 24.76 -4.85
C LEU A 58 -0.36 23.54 -5.07
N GLU A 59 -1.57 23.73 -5.58
CA GLU A 59 -2.55 22.65 -5.80
C GLU A 59 -2.26 21.80 -7.05
N ASN A 60 -1.50 22.33 -8.02
CA ASN A 60 -1.18 21.61 -9.27
C ASN A 60 0.04 20.66 -9.19
N GLN A 61 0.73 20.55 -8.05
CA GLN A 61 1.90 19.67 -7.92
C GLN A 61 1.65 18.36 -7.16
N GLN A 62 0.43 18.13 -6.66
CA GLN A 62 0.11 16.88 -5.94
C GLN A 62 -0.43 15.73 -6.83
N GLU A 63 -0.68 15.96 -8.13
CA GLU A 63 -1.24 14.93 -9.02
C GLU A 63 -0.28 14.48 -10.14
N ASN A 64 0.94 14.06 -9.81
CA ASN A 64 1.79 13.45 -10.85
C ASN A 64 2.66 12.26 -10.40
N THR A 65 2.04 11.32 -9.69
CA THR A 65 2.52 9.94 -9.64
C THR A 65 1.34 9.00 -9.83
N ASN A 66 0.93 8.76 -11.06
CA ASN A 66 0.32 7.51 -11.56
C ASN A 66 -0.25 7.74 -12.97
N ASN A 67 0.43 7.24 -14.00
CA ASN A 67 -0.15 6.40 -15.06
C ASN A 67 0.73 6.43 -16.31
N ASP A 68 1.60 5.42 -16.40
CA ASP A 68 2.19 4.95 -17.64
C ASP A 68 1.24 3.90 -18.24
N VAL A 69 0.29 4.29 -19.11
CA VAL A 69 -0.22 3.44 -20.22
C VAL A 69 -0.73 4.33 -21.36
N GLN A 70 0.02 4.30 -22.46
CA GLN A 70 -0.36 4.54 -23.85
C GLN A 70 -1.87 4.70 -24.18
N ASN A 71 -2.24 5.77 -24.87
CA ASN A 71 -2.35 5.73 -26.34
C ASN A 71 -2.69 7.09 -26.96
N ASN A 72 -2.00 7.32 -28.08
CA ASN A 72 -2.12 8.41 -29.02
C ASN A 72 -3.49 8.40 -29.73
N ALA A 73 -4.23 9.50 -29.68
CA ALA A 73 -5.15 9.90 -30.73
C ALA A 73 -5.26 11.43 -30.75
N SER A 74 -4.50 12.01 -31.68
CA SER A 74 -4.62 13.38 -32.14
C SER A 74 -6.08 13.72 -32.50
N SER A 75 -6.59 14.82 -31.95
CA SER A 75 -7.53 15.70 -32.66
C SER A 75 -7.31 17.11 -32.12
N ASN A 76 -6.59 17.91 -32.90
CA ASN A 76 -6.66 19.37 -32.79
C ASN A 76 -8.11 19.77 -33.04
N HIS A 77 -8.69 20.47 -32.09
CA HIS A 77 -9.83 21.34 -32.34
C HIS A 77 -9.53 22.63 -31.59
N ASP A 78 -8.83 23.53 -32.28
CA ASP A 78 -9.04 24.95 -32.08
C ASP A 78 -10.50 25.19 -32.47
N ASP A 79 -11.30 25.66 -31.53
CA ASP A 79 -12.45 26.51 -31.80
C ASP A 79 -12.51 27.51 -30.63
N ASP A 80 -12.12 28.74 -30.97
CA ASP A 80 -12.49 29.95 -30.28
C ASP A 80 -14.02 30.01 -30.24
N ASP A 81 -14.62 29.84 -29.06
CA ASP A 81 -15.96 30.34 -28.78
C ASP A 81 -15.88 31.17 -27.50
N ASP A 82 -15.92 32.49 -27.72
CA ASP A 82 -16.15 33.53 -26.72
C ASP A 82 -17.53 33.33 -26.08
N ASP A 83 -17.62 32.54 -25.01
CA ASP A 83 -18.75 32.57 -24.09
C ASP A 83 -18.43 33.54 -22.94
N ASP A 84 -18.93 34.76 -23.12
CA ASP A 84 -19.10 35.85 -22.15
C ASP A 84 -19.88 35.35 -20.90
N PHE A 85 -19.18 34.64 -20.03
CA PHE A 85 -19.69 34.24 -18.71
C PHE A 85 -19.42 35.40 -17.75
N GLY A 86 -20.45 36.23 -17.57
CA GLY A 86 -20.43 37.40 -16.70
C GLY A 86 -19.82 37.14 -15.32
N ASP A 87 -18.77 37.92 -15.07
CA ASP A 87 -18.13 38.26 -13.79
C ASP A 87 -19.10 38.20 -12.60
N PHE A 88 -19.11 37.07 -11.88
CA PHE A 88 -19.74 36.93 -10.57
C PHE A 88 -18.66 37.06 -9.50
N ASP A 89 -18.06 38.25 -9.42
CA ASP A 89 -17.22 38.64 -8.31
C ASP A 89 -17.82 39.85 -7.58
N GLN A 90 -17.71 39.84 -6.26
CA GLN A 90 -18.19 40.83 -5.28
C GLN A 90 -19.70 40.93 -5.01
N ASN A 91 -20.16 40.19 -3.99
CA ASN A 91 -20.99 40.82 -2.96
C ASN A 91 -20.65 40.28 -1.56
N THR A 92 -19.52 40.73 -1.03
CA THR A 92 -19.19 40.63 0.39
C THR A 92 -20.03 41.64 1.18
N SER A 93 -20.99 41.12 1.95
CA SER A 93 -21.45 41.65 3.24
C SER A 93 -21.69 43.17 3.33
N THR A 94 -22.81 43.63 2.79
CA THR A 94 -23.49 44.81 3.34
C THR A 94 -24.47 44.35 4.42
N THR A 95 -24.07 44.47 5.68
CA THR A 95 -24.98 44.49 6.83
C THR A 95 -25.92 45.68 6.68
N ALA A 96 -27.05 45.48 6.00
CA ALA A 96 -28.18 46.39 6.06
C ALA A 96 -29.08 45.91 7.20
N THR A 97 -28.91 46.53 8.37
CA THR A 97 -29.93 46.54 9.42
C THR A 97 -31.14 47.31 8.91
N ASP A 98 -32.00 46.67 8.12
CA ASP A 98 -33.37 47.14 7.92
C ASP A 98 -34.26 46.46 8.94
N THR A 99 -34.45 47.18 10.04
CA THR A 99 -35.50 46.91 11.01
C THR A 99 -36.81 47.44 10.42
N ASP A 100 -37.32 46.77 9.38
CA ASP A 100 -38.66 47.06 8.88
C ASP A 100 -39.57 45.88 9.23
N THR A 101 -40.31 46.07 10.32
CA THR A 101 -41.35 45.17 10.83
C THR A 101 -42.58 45.23 9.92
N ASN A 102 -42.41 44.91 8.64
CA ASN A 102 -43.51 44.62 7.74
C ASN A 102 -43.80 43.11 7.85
N THR A 103 -44.66 42.76 8.81
CA THR A 103 -45.39 41.49 8.84
C THR A 103 -46.32 41.40 7.63
N HIS A 104 -45.74 41.18 6.45
CA HIS A 104 -46.46 40.62 5.32
C HIS A 104 -46.45 39.10 5.50
N GLU A 105 -47.65 38.51 5.66
CA GLU A 105 -47.80 37.06 5.59
C GLU A 105 -47.09 36.55 4.33
N PRO A 106 -46.29 35.47 4.43
CA PRO A 106 -45.62 34.93 3.26
C PRO A 106 -46.67 34.60 2.20
N SER A 107 -46.44 35.02 0.96
CA SER A 107 -47.35 34.67 -0.14
C SER A 107 -47.50 33.14 -0.21
N GLN A 108 -48.70 32.64 -0.44
CA GLN A 108 -48.98 31.19 -0.52
C GLN A 108 -48.05 30.44 -1.50
N ALA A 109 -47.56 31.11 -2.54
CA ALA A 109 -46.59 30.56 -3.49
C ALA A 109 -45.20 30.29 -2.85
N LEU A 110 -44.74 31.15 -1.93
CA LEU A 110 -43.48 30.97 -1.21
C LEU A 110 -43.57 29.82 -0.21
N GLU A 111 -44.73 29.63 0.42
CA GLU A 111 -44.95 28.53 1.36
C GLU A 111 -44.98 27.18 0.62
N GLN A 112 -45.74 27.08 -0.48
CA GLN A 112 -45.75 25.89 -1.34
C GLN A 112 -44.38 25.55 -1.91
N TRP A 113 -43.60 26.56 -2.32
CA TRP A 113 -42.25 26.32 -2.84
C TRP A 113 -41.28 25.85 -1.75
N LYS A 114 -41.39 26.37 -0.52
CA LYS A 114 -40.60 25.87 0.62
C LYS A 114 -40.94 24.41 0.91
N GLU A 115 -42.22 24.05 0.92
CA GLU A 115 -42.64 22.66 1.14
C GLU A 115 -42.10 21.71 0.06
N VAL A 116 -42.15 22.10 -1.21
CA VAL A 116 -41.61 21.29 -2.32
C VAL A 116 -40.09 21.15 -2.23
N ARG A 117 -39.38 22.24 -1.93
CA ARG A 117 -37.93 22.23 -1.73
C ARG A 117 -37.55 21.35 -0.54
N ASP A 118 -38.21 21.51 0.59
CA ASP A 118 -37.89 20.75 1.80
C ASP A 118 -38.17 19.25 1.58
N ALA A 119 -39.18 18.91 0.78
CA ALA A 119 -39.42 17.53 0.36
C ALA A 119 -38.30 16.99 -0.56
N GLU A 120 -37.84 17.78 -1.52
CA GLU A 120 -36.72 17.40 -2.41
C GLU A 120 -35.41 17.23 -1.65
N ILE A 121 -35.10 18.16 -0.73
CA ILE A 121 -33.90 18.08 0.13
C ILE A 121 -33.97 16.83 0.99
N LYS A 122 -35.11 16.55 1.64
CA LYS A 122 -35.27 15.31 2.43
C LYS A 122 -35.09 14.05 1.60
N GLN A 123 -35.57 14.04 0.36
CA GLN A 123 -35.37 12.90 -0.54
C GLN A 123 -33.89 12.72 -0.88
N LYS A 124 -33.17 13.80 -1.21
CA LYS A 124 -31.73 13.79 -1.48
C LYS A 124 -30.91 13.37 -0.26
N ASP A 125 -31.23 13.90 0.91
CA ASP A 125 -30.57 13.54 2.17
C ASP A 125 -30.74 12.06 2.49
N GLU A 126 -31.93 11.49 2.23
CA GLU A 126 -32.17 10.06 2.43
C GLU A 126 -31.41 9.20 1.40
N THR A 127 -31.36 9.61 0.13
CA THR A 127 -30.55 8.90 -0.87
C THR A 127 -29.06 8.94 -0.55
N ASP A 128 -28.55 10.10 -0.11
CA ASP A 128 -27.14 10.28 0.25
C ASP A 128 -26.80 9.47 1.50
N LYS A 129 -27.70 9.44 2.48
CA LYS A 129 -27.57 8.60 3.67
C LYS A 129 -27.57 7.12 3.29
N GLN A 130 -28.44 6.68 2.38
CA GLN A 130 -28.45 5.29 1.91
C GLN A 130 -27.16 4.96 1.15
N ALA A 131 -26.69 5.83 0.26
CA ALA A 131 -25.43 5.66 -0.45
C ALA A 131 -24.24 5.53 0.51
N LYS A 132 -24.14 6.41 1.51
CA LYS A 132 -23.12 6.34 2.56
C LYS A 132 -23.17 5.03 3.34
N ASN A 133 -24.36 4.59 3.74
CA ASN A 133 -24.52 3.32 4.46
C ASN A 133 -24.16 2.11 3.59
N ASN A 134 -24.48 2.14 2.30
CA ASN A 134 -24.11 1.07 1.37
C ASN A 134 -22.60 1.04 1.16
N LEU A 135 -21.95 2.20 0.99
CA LEU A 135 -20.50 2.29 0.89
C LEU A 135 -19.80 1.76 2.14
N ILE A 136 -20.30 2.10 3.34
CA ILE A 136 -19.76 1.57 4.60
C ILE A 136 -19.91 0.04 4.67
N LYS A 137 -21.06 -0.49 4.25
CA LYS A 137 -21.31 -1.94 4.23
C LYS A 137 -20.39 -2.66 3.24
N GLU A 138 -20.21 -2.10 2.05
CA GLU A 138 -19.32 -2.61 1.01
C GLU A 138 -17.88 -2.60 1.51
N ALA A 139 -17.39 -1.47 2.03
CA ALA A 139 -16.05 -1.37 2.61
C ALA A 139 -15.84 -2.36 3.78
N THR A 140 -16.87 -2.58 4.61
CA THR A 140 -16.78 -3.57 5.70
C THR A 140 -16.70 -4.99 5.15
N ALA A 141 -17.50 -5.31 4.14
CA ALA A 141 -17.49 -6.62 3.49
C ALA A 141 -16.14 -6.89 2.77
N ASP A 142 -15.57 -5.88 2.12
CA ASP A 142 -14.26 -5.97 1.49
C ASP A 142 -13.15 -6.22 2.50
N ILE A 143 -13.21 -5.57 3.67
CA ILE A 143 -12.29 -5.81 4.77
C ILE A 143 -12.42 -7.26 5.27
N ASP A 144 -13.64 -7.73 5.49
CA ASP A 144 -13.89 -9.12 5.93
C ASP A 144 -13.35 -10.12 4.88
N GLN A 145 -13.63 -9.89 3.60
CA GLN A 145 -13.14 -10.71 2.50
C GLN A 145 -11.60 -10.73 2.45
N PHE A 146 -10.95 -9.58 2.62
CA PHE A 146 -9.49 -9.49 2.64
C PHE A 146 -8.89 -10.38 3.73
N TYR A 147 -9.46 -10.36 4.94
CA TYR A 147 -8.95 -11.18 6.03
C TYR A 147 -9.23 -12.68 5.84
N GLU A 148 -10.38 -13.04 5.29
CA GLU A 148 -10.68 -14.43 4.91
C GLU A 148 -9.70 -14.94 3.85
N ASP A 149 -9.48 -14.18 2.78
CA ASP A 149 -8.57 -14.53 1.69
C ASP A 149 -7.11 -14.57 2.16
N TYR A 150 -6.71 -13.63 3.01
CA TYR A 150 -5.37 -13.62 3.60
C TYR A 150 -5.13 -14.84 4.49
N SER A 151 -6.09 -15.15 5.37
CA SER A 151 -6.01 -16.32 6.25
C SER A 151 -5.93 -17.62 5.44
N LYS A 152 -6.78 -17.75 4.42
CA LYS A 152 -6.77 -18.88 3.49
C LYS A 152 -5.43 -19.00 2.75
N LYS A 153 -4.91 -17.90 2.21
CA LYS A 153 -3.61 -17.88 1.51
C LYS A 153 -2.46 -18.23 2.45
N LYS A 154 -2.50 -17.75 3.69
CA LYS A 154 -1.51 -18.09 4.72
C LYS A 154 -1.57 -19.58 5.03
N GLN A 155 -2.76 -20.14 5.21
CA GLN A 155 -2.93 -21.57 5.49
C GLN A 155 -2.41 -22.42 4.31
N VAL A 156 -2.77 -22.06 3.08
CA VAL A 156 -2.29 -22.76 1.88
C VAL A 156 -0.76 -22.74 1.79
N LYS A 157 -0.12 -21.59 2.01
CA LYS A 157 1.35 -21.49 2.02
C LYS A 157 1.99 -22.33 3.11
N LEU A 158 1.39 -22.35 4.30
CA LEU A 158 1.89 -23.14 5.42
C LEU A 158 1.75 -24.64 5.11
N ASP A 159 0.62 -25.06 4.55
CA ASP A 159 0.39 -26.45 4.15
C ASP A 159 1.33 -26.87 3.00
N GLU A 160 1.59 -25.99 2.04
CA GLU A 160 2.55 -26.20 0.96
C GLU A 160 3.97 -26.36 1.51
N THR A 161 4.41 -25.45 2.38
CA THR A 161 5.73 -25.53 3.04
C THR A 161 5.85 -26.80 3.89
N ALA A 162 4.79 -27.20 4.59
CA ALA A 162 4.78 -28.42 5.40
C ALA A 162 4.87 -29.68 4.52
N LYS A 163 4.15 -29.72 3.39
CA LYS A 163 4.25 -30.80 2.41
C LYS A 163 5.62 -30.86 1.77
N GLU A 164 6.18 -29.73 1.35
CA GLU A 164 7.53 -29.65 0.79
C GLU A 164 8.58 -30.12 1.81
N ALA A 165 8.45 -29.74 3.08
CA ALA A 165 9.34 -30.21 4.15
C ALA A 165 9.22 -31.73 4.38
N GLU A 166 8.01 -32.30 4.32
CA GLU A 166 7.80 -33.75 4.42
C GLU A 166 8.37 -34.48 3.19
N GLU A 167 8.13 -33.96 2.00
CA GLU A 167 8.67 -34.49 0.74
C GLU A 167 10.19 -34.42 0.73
N PHE A 168 10.79 -33.31 1.15
CA PHE A 168 12.23 -33.16 1.28
C PHE A 168 12.79 -34.13 2.32
N SER A 169 12.12 -34.32 3.45
CA SER A 169 12.51 -35.30 4.47
C SER A 169 12.47 -36.72 3.92
N LYS A 170 11.41 -37.09 3.19
CA LYS A 170 11.29 -38.37 2.49
C LYS A 170 12.36 -38.55 1.42
N GLN A 171 12.61 -37.54 0.58
CA GLN A 171 13.67 -37.56 -0.42
C GLN A 171 15.04 -37.75 0.23
N LYS A 172 15.29 -37.08 1.36
CA LYS A 172 16.51 -37.23 2.15
C LYS A 172 16.65 -38.65 2.72
N GLU A 173 15.60 -39.21 3.31
CA GLU A 173 15.59 -40.58 3.82
C GLU A 173 15.79 -41.62 2.71
N GLN A 174 15.09 -41.45 1.58
CA GLN A 174 15.25 -42.29 0.40
C GLN A 174 16.69 -42.21 -0.14
N PHE A 175 17.26 -41.01 -0.23
CA PHE A 175 18.65 -40.78 -0.63
C PHE A 175 19.65 -41.48 0.31
N PHE A 176 19.40 -41.51 1.61
CA PHE A 176 20.26 -42.23 2.56
C PHE A 176 20.06 -43.76 2.55
N THR A 177 18.85 -44.23 2.23
CA THR A 177 18.45 -45.65 2.32
C THR A 177 18.58 -46.42 1.00
N GLN A 178 19.01 -45.78 -0.10
CA GLN A 178 19.27 -46.42 -1.38
C GLN A 178 20.29 -47.57 -1.24
N LYS A 179 19.79 -48.81 -1.28
CA LYS A 179 20.55 -50.04 -0.98
C LYS A 179 21.67 -50.40 -1.96
N ASP A 180 21.68 -49.78 -3.14
CA ASP A 180 22.60 -50.15 -4.23
C ASP A 180 23.52 -48.99 -4.68
N THR A 181 23.66 -47.94 -3.85
CA THR A 181 24.52 -46.79 -4.19
C THR A 181 25.71 -46.69 -3.24
N THR A 182 26.90 -46.45 -3.79
CA THR A 182 28.08 -46.15 -2.97
C THR A 182 28.02 -44.71 -2.45
N THR A 183 28.72 -44.41 -1.34
CA THR A 183 28.82 -43.04 -0.81
C THR A 183 29.26 -42.02 -1.87
N TRP A 184 30.11 -42.45 -2.82
CA TRP A 184 30.59 -41.61 -3.92
C TRP A 184 29.54 -41.34 -5.00
N ASP A 185 28.61 -42.28 -5.27
CA ASP A 185 27.48 -42.04 -6.17
C ASP A 185 26.53 -40.97 -5.60
N ARG A 186 26.29 -41.03 -4.29
CA ARG A 186 25.50 -40.04 -3.55
C ARG A 186 26.12 -38.65 -3.58
N VAL A 187 27.44 -38.56 -3.36
CA VAL A 187 28.19 -37.29 -3.45
C VAL A 187 28.13 -36.71 -4.86
N LEU A 188 28.28 -37.53 -5.90
CA LEU A 188 28.19 -37.09 -7.28
C LEU A 188 26.80 -36.53 -7.63
N GLN A 189 25.73 -37.10 -7.07
CA GLN A 189 24.37 -36.62 -7.28
C GLN A 189 24.08 -35.28 -6.57
N LEU A 190 24.76 -35.00 -5.44
CA LEU A 190 24.64 -33.72 -4.73
C LEU A 190 25.43 -32.58 -5.38
N ILE A 191 26.48 -32.92 -6.13
CA ILE A 191 27.31 -31.93 -6.82
C ILE A 191 26.67 -31.63 -8.17
N ASN A 192 26.35 -30.36 -8.42
CA ASN A 192 25.99 -29.92 -9.77
C ASN A 192 27.23 -30.04 -10.67
N THR A 193 27.27 -31.07 -11.50
CA THR A 193 28.44 -31.39 -12.33
C THR A 193 28.66 -30.40 -13.47
N ASP A 194 27.65 -29.59 -13.79
CA ASP A 194 27.63 -28.75 -14.99
C ASP A 194 28.28 -27.39 -14.73
N ASP A 195 28.17 -26.86 -13.51
CA ASP A 195 28.78 -25.58 -13.10
C ASP A 195 30.04 -25.73 -12.24
N ALA A 196 30.50 -26.95 -11.98
CA ALA A 196 31.58 -27.21 -11.02
C ALA A 196 33.02 -27.06 -11.57
N ASP A 197 33.21 -26.76 -12.86
CA ASP A 197 34.54 -26.77 -13.48
C ASP A 197 35.42 -25.60 -13.00
N VAL A 198 34.86 -24.40 -12.82
CA VAL A 198 35.60 -23.22 -12.32
C VAL A 198 34.80 -22.53 -11.21
N ILE A 199 35.18 -22.80 -9.96
CA ILE A 199 34.59 -22.12 -8.79
C ILE A 199 35.68 -21.27 -8.14
N GLY A 200 35.50 -19.94 -8.16
CA GLY A 200 36.41 -19.00 -7.50
C GLY A 200 37.83 -18.99 -8.09
N GLY A 201 37.96 -19.19 -9.42
CA GLY A 201 39.25 -19.17 -10.11
C GLY A 201 40.13 -20.41 -9.91
N ARG A 202 39.64 -21.45 -9.23
CA ARG A 202 40.30 -22.75 -9.11
C ARG A 202 39.64 -23.77 -10.03
N ASP A 203 40.43 -24.34 -10.92
CA ASP A 203 40.03 -25.45 -11.79
C ASP A 203 39.81 -26.72 -10.94
N ARG A 204 38.59 -27.27 -10.98
CA ARG A 204 38.20 -28.52 -10.30
C ARG A 204 37.88 -29.65 -11.27
N SER A 205 38.17 -29.52 -12.57
CA SER A 205 37.89 -30.57 -13.56
C SER A 205 38.61 -31.88 -13.23
N LYS A 206 39.83 -31.82 -12.66
CA LYS A 206 40.53 -33.03 -12.14
C LYS A 206 39.79 -33.71 -10.98
N PHE A 207 39.12 -32.93 -10.14
CA PHE A 207 38.34 -33.47 -9.02
C PHE A 207 37.06 -34.15 -9.54
N LYS A 208 36.39 -33.57 -10.54
CA LYS A 208 35.28 -34.20 -11.27
C LYS A 208 35.69 -35.53 -11.90
N GLU A 209 36.85 -35.59 -12.54
CA GLU A 209 37.40 -36.86 -13.07
C GLU A 209 37.64 -37.92 -11.99
N ILE A 210 38.14 -37.52 -10.82
CA ILE A 210 38.36 -38.43 -9.69
C ILE A 210 37.03 -38.95 -9.16
N LEU A 211 36.00 -38.11 -9.01
CA LEU A 211 34.67 -38.53 -8.57
C LEU A 211 34.00 -39.48 -9.56
N LEU A 212 34.14 -39.22 -10.87
CA LEU A 212 33.66 -40.13 -11.92
C LEU A 212 34.34 -41.51 -11.87
N LYS A 213 35.61 -41.58 -11.47
CA LYS A 213 36.35 -42.86 -11.28
C LYS A 213 35.97 -43.59 -9.99
N LEU A 214 35.52 -42.86 -8.97
CA LEU A 214 35.07 -43.41 -7.68
C LEU A 214 33.62 -43.90 -7.73
N LYS A 215 32.83 -43.39 -8.69
CA LYS A 215 31.46 -43.82 -9.00
C LYS A 215 31.39 -45.34 -9.19
N GLY A 216 30.50 -46.02 -8.46
CA GLY A 216 30.28 -47.47 -8.54
C GLY A 216 31.46 -48.37 -8.11
N ASN A 217 32.53 -47.81 -7.52
CA ASN A 217 33.66 -48.61 -7.04
C ASN A 217 33.47 -49.00 -5.56
N GLU A 218 32.99 -50.22 -5.32
CA GLU A 218 32.77 -50.78 -3.97
C GLU A 218 34.05 -50.93 -3.13
N LYS A 219 35.23 -51.01 -3.77
CA LYS A 219 36.53 -51.11 -3.08
C LYS A 219 37.13 -49.74 -2.74
N ALA A 220 36.49 -48.65 -3.15
CA ALA A 220 36.99 -47.33 -2.83
C ALA A 220 36.87 -47.07 -1.32
N PRO A 221 37.83 -46.36 -0.72
CA PRO A 221 37.76 -46.00 0.69
C PRO A 221 36.47 -45.23 0.98
N GLY A 222 35.74 -45.64 2.01
CA GLY A 222 34.46 -45.02 2.40
C GLY A 222 33.25 -45.37 1.52
N ALA A 223 33.40 -46.25 0.52
CA ALA A 223 32.32 -46.61 -0.40
C ALA A 223 31.20 -47.45 0.24
N SER A 224 31.55 -48.32 1.20
CA SER A 224 30.62 -49.29 1.80
C SER A 224 29.73 -48.73 2.93
N GLY A 225 29.75 -47.43 3.19
CA GLY A 225 28.96 -46.79 4.25
C GLY A 225 29.39 -47.17 5.67
N TYR A 226 28.87 -46.42 6.65
CA TYR A 226 28.87 -46.75 8.08
C TYR A 226 27.46 -47.19 8.48
#